data_AF-A0A956DNG3-F1
#
_entry.id   AF-A0A956DNG3-F1
#
_cell.length_a   1.000
_cell.length_b   1.000
_cell.length_c   1.000
_cell.angle_alpha   90.00
_cell.angle_beta   90.00
_cell.angle_gamma   90.00
#
_symmetry.space_group_name_H-M   'P 1'
#
loop_
_entity.id
_entity.type
_entity.pdbx_description
1 polymer ?
#
loop_
_entity_poly.entity_id
_entity_poly.type
_entity_poly.pdbx_seq_one_letter_code
_entity_poly.pdbx_strand_id
1 'polypeptide(L)'
;MADDDQRGNRILWADLCRESDYRGMWVALRDVSYESGTPLEGQLVDADDDLGELCARVQLADRTNCAILFCDDKSSGIRRA
;
A
#
# COMPACT_ATOMS: atom_id res chain seq x y z
N MET A 1 22.00 5.46 -20.84
CA MET A 1 20.62 5.05 -20.56
C MET A 1 20.46 5.10 -19.06
N ALA A 2 19.51 5.88 -18.54
CA ALA A 2 19.31 6.03 -17.11
C ALA A 2 18.49 4.85 -16.58
N ASP A 3 19.17 3.89 -15.97
CA ASP A 3 18.61 3.01 -14.95
C ASP A 3 18.14 3.89 -13.78
N ASP A 4 16.85 4.23 -13.68
CA ASP A 4 16.25 4.72 -12.42
C ASP A 4 14.70 4.67 -12.43
N ASP A 5 14.09 3.74 -13.17
CA ASP A 5 12.66 3.38 -12.97
C ASP A 5 12.53 2.30 -11.87
N GLN A 6 13.39 2.39 -10.86
CA GLN A 6 13.33 1.60 -9.62
C GLN A 6 12.94 2.47 -8.42
N ARG A 7 12.46 3.68 -8.67
CA ARG A 7 11.89 4.54 -7.65
C ARG A 7 10.48 4.09 -7.34
N GLY A 8 10.33 2.98 -6.62
CA GLY A 8 9.09 2.75 -5.91
C GLY A 8 8.80 4.00 -5.08
N ASN A 9 7.72 4.70 -5.43
CA ASN A 9 7.37 5.98 -4.84
C ASN A 9 7.16 5.77 -3.34
N ARG A 10 8.15 6.19 -2.54
CA ARG A 10 7.96 6.33 -1.10
C ARG A 10 6.91 7.40 -0.89
N ILE A 11 5.77 6.99 -0.37
CA ILE A 11 4.61 7.83 -0.14
C ILE A 11 4.20 7.73 1.33
N LEU A 12 3.78 8.87 1.87
CA LEU A 12 3.21 8.94 3.21
C LEU A 12 1.82 8.31 3.18
N TRP A 13 1.49 7.50 4.19
CA TRP A 13 0.14 6.94 4.32
C TRP A 13 -0.92 8.05 4.39
N ALA A 14 -0.57 9.17 5.03
CA ALA A 14 -1.43 10.34 5.09
C ALA A 14 -1.71 10.95 3.70
N ASP A 15 -0.76 10.90 2.77
CA ASP A 15 -0.95 11.35 1.39
C ASP A 15 -1.81 10.37 0.59
N LEU A 16 -1.56 9.06 0.71
CA LEU A 16 -2.42 8.02 0.10
C LEU A 16 -3.88 8.14 0.56
N CYS A 17 -4.07 8.38 1.86
CA CYS A 17 -5.40 8.55 2.45
C CYS A 17 -6.06 9.88 2.02
N ARG A 18 -5.25 10.90 1.72
CA ARG A 18 -5.72 12.18 1.21
C ARG A 18 -6.06 12.12 -0.28
N GLU A 19 -5.32 11.31 -1.05
CA GLU A 19 -5.58 11.06 -2.45
C GLU A 19 -6.85 10.20 -2.61
N SER A 20 -7.86 10.78 -3.24
CA SER A 20 -9.12 10.08 -3.48
C SER A 20 -8.98 8.93 -4.47
N ASP A 21 -7.91 8.93 -5.28
CA ASP A 21 -7.59 7.85 -6.21
C ASP A 21 -7.32 6.54 -5.47
N TYR A 22 -6.68 6.55 -4.29
CA TYR A 22 -6.36 5.33 -3.53
C TYR A 22 -7.43 4.98 -2.49
N ARG A 23 -8.40 5.86 -2.27
CA ARG A 23 -9.46 5.69 -1.28
C ARG A 23 -10.45 4.59 -1.74
N GLY A 24 -10.65 3.60 -0.90
CA GLY A 24 -11.50 2.43 -1.14
C GLY A 24 -10.75 1.27 -1.81
N MET A 25 -9.42 1.38 -1.94
CA MET A 25 -8.59 0.35 -2.58
C MET A 25 -7.57 -0.25 -1.60
N TRP A 26 -7.11 -1.45 -1.96
CA TRP A 26 -5.99 -2.11 -1.34
C TRP A 26 -4.70 -1.57 -1.91
N VAL A 27 -3.78 -1.24 -1.03
CA VAL A 27 -2.45 -0.78 -1.40
C VAL A 27 -1.42 -1.72 -0.79
N ALA A 28 -0.51 -2.18 -1.63
CA ALA A 28 0.67 -2.90 -1.20
C ALA A 28 1.79 -1.89 -0.97
N LEU A 29 2.31 -1.87 0.24
CA LEU A 29 3.42 -1.04 0.67
C LEU A 29 4.60 -1.91 1.07
N ARG A 30 5.79 -1.58 0.60
CA ARG A 30 7.04 -2.22 1.02
C ARG A 30 7.80 -1.30 1.97
N ASP A 31 8.56 -1.89 2.90
CA ASP A 31 9.42 -1.13 3.82
C ASP A 31 8.62 -0.07 4.60
N VAL A 32 7.41 -0.46 5.06
CA VAL A 32 6.50 0.49 5.71
C VAL A 32 6.96 0.75 7.15
N SER A 33 7.01 2.03 7.51
CA SER A 33 7.29 2.47 8.86
C SER A 33 5.97 2.62 9.62
N TYR A 34 5.87 2.02 10.80
CA TYR A 34 4.71 2.15 11.68
C TYR A 34 5.07 3.02 12.88
N GLU A 35 4.22 3.97 13.22
CA GLU A 35 4.33 4.78 14.44
C GLU A 35 3.01 4.70 15.19
N SER A 36 3.07 4.33 16.47
CA SER A 36 1.90 4.13 17.33
C SER A 36 0.77 3.27 16.72
N GLY A 37 1.13 2.27 15.91
CA GLY A 37 0.19 1.36 15.26
C GLY A 37 -0.43 1.87 13.94
N THR A 38 -0.03 3.05 13.47
CA THR A 38 -0.46 3.60 12.18
C THR A 38 0.70 3.54 11.17
N PRO A 39 0.48 3.06 9.93
CA PRO A 39 1.49 3.17 8.87
C PRO A 39 1.73 4.65 8.59
N LEU A 40 2.99 5.08 8.62
CA LEU A 40 3.39 6.48 8.49
C LEU A 40 3.84 6.78 7.07
N GLU A 41 4.75 5.97 6.54
CA GLU A 41 5.24 6.03 5.16
C GLU A 41 5.63 4.63 4.68
N GLY A 42 5.56 4.41 3.37
CA GLY A 42 6.02 3.19 2.75
C GLY A 42 6.25 3.36 1.26
N GLN A 43 6.94 2.40 0.66
CA GLN A 43 7.11 2.37 -0.78
C GLN A 43 5.86 1.75 -1.42
N LEU A 44 5.06 2.55 -2.13
CA LEU A 44 3.92 2.03 -2.87
C LEU A 44 4.44 1.12 -3.97
N VAL A 45 4.07 -0.15 -3.88
CA VAL A 45 4.51 -1.18 -4.84
C VAL A 45 3.41 -1.53 -5.83
N ASP A 46 2.16 -1.52 -5.39
CA ASP A 46 0.97 -1.80 -6.20
C ASP A 46 -0.28 -1.30 -5.47
N ALA A 47 -1.36 -1.05 -6.21
CA ALA A 47 -2.66 -0.67 -5.66
C ALA A 47 -3.78 -1.22 -6.54
N ASP A 48 -4.81 -1.82 -5.95
CA ASP A 48 -5.98 -2.36 -6.63
C ASP A 48 -7.20 -2.36 -5.72
N ASP A 49 -8.40 -2.35 -6.30
CA ASP A 49 -9.64 -2.60 -5.57
C ASP A 49 -9.82 -4.10 -5.20
N ASP A 50 -9.19 -4.99 -5.97
CA ASP A 50 -9.24 -6.44 -5.76
C ASP A 50 -8.01 -6.99 -5.00
N LEU A 51 -8.23 -7.40 -3.74
CA LEU A 51 -7.19 -8.05 -2.91
C LEU A 51 -6.60 -9.31 -3.57
N GLY A 52 -7.43 -10.07 -4.30
CA GLY A 52 -7.01 -11.30 -4.97
C GLY A 52 -6.03 -11.05 -6.11
N GLU A 53 -6.37 -10.09 -6.98
CA GLU A 53 -5.52 -9.65 -8.08
C GLU A 53 -4.21 -9.04 -7.56
N LEU A 54 -4.30 -8.20 -6.53
CA LEU A 54 -3.13 -7.59 -5.89
C LEU A 54 -2.20 -8.62 -5.27
N CYS A 55 -2.74 -9.63 -4.57
CA CYS A 55 -1.95 -10.71 -4.00
C CYS A 55 -1.24 -11.53 -5.10
N ALA A 56 -1.96 -11.85 -6.18
CA ALA A 56 -1.38 -12.55 -7.33
C ALA A 56 -0.23 -11.73 -7.95
N ARG A 57 -0.40 -10.41 -8.13
CA ARG A 57 0.63 -9.51 -8.66
C ARG A 57 1.85 -9.39 -7.75
N VAL A 58 1.63 -9.19 -6.45
CA VAL A 58 2.70 -9.09 -5.44
C VAL A 58 3.51 -10.39 -5.37
N GLN A 59 2.83 -11.54 -5.44
CA GLN A 59 3.47 -12.85 -5.45
C GLN A 59 4.24 -13.11 -6.76
N LEU A 60 3.66 -12.72 -7.91
CA LEU A 60 4.32 -12.80 -9.21
C LEU A 60 5.57 -11.89 -9.28
N ALA A 61 5.53 -10.75 -8.59
CA ALA A 61 6.62 -9.80 -8.52
C ALA A 61 7.73 -10.18 -7.51
N ASP A 62 7.66 -11.37 -6.89
CA ASP A 62 8.58 -11.88 -5.85
C ASP A 62 8.75 -10.92 -4.66
N ARG A 63 7.73 -10.11 -4.36
CA ARG A 63 7.81 -9.08 -3.30
C ARG A 63 7.35 -9.65 -1.96
N THR A 64 8.20 -10.46 -1.34
CA THR A 64 7.92 -11.20 -0.09
C THR A 64 7.83 -10.36 1.20
N ASN A 65 8.09 -9.05 1.16
CA ASN A 65 8.14 -8.19 2.35
C ASN A 65 7.26 -6.93 2.22
N CYS A 66 6.01 -7.11 1.77
CA CYS A 66 5.04 -6.03 1.60
C CYS A 66 3.90 -6.14 2.62
N ALA A 67 3.50 -5.00 3.17
CA ALA A 67 2.30 -4.82 3.95
C ALA A 67 1.14 -4.45 3.02
N ILE A 68 0.07 -5.24 3.04
CA ILE A 68 -1.16 -4.96 2.30
C ILE A 68 -2.10 -4.23 3.25
N LEU A 69 -2.46 -3.00 2.91
CA LEU A 69 -3.26 -2.11 3.75
C LEU A 69 -4.47 -1.62 2.92
N PHE A 70 -5.63 -1.50 3.55
CA PHE A 70 -6.83 -1.01 2.90
C PHE A 70 -7.02 0.47 3.24
N CYS A 71 -7.09 1.33 2.22
CA CYS A 71 -7.23 2.76 2.40
C CYS A 71 -8.73 3.12 2.46
N ASP A 72 -9.38 3.00 3.62
CA ASP A 72 -10.78 3.39 3.79
C ASP A 72 -10.90 4.76 4.47
N ASP A 73 -11.69 5.67 3.89
CA ASP A 73 -11.96 6.98 4.51
C ASP A 73 -12.90 6.89 5.71
N LYS A 74 -13.56 5.75 5.92
CA LYS A 74 -14.20 5.50 7.19
C LYS A 74 -13.12 5.08 8.17
N SER A 75 -12.62 6.08 8.89
CA SER A 75 -12.12 5.88 10.25
C SER A 75 -12.84 4.71 10.91
N SER A 76 -12.08 3.77 11.45
CA SER A 76 -12.52 2.70 12.37
C SER A 76 -13.49 1.66 11.81
N GLY A 77 -12.92 0.59 11.25
CA GLY A 77 -13.63 -0.65 11.00
C GLY A 77 -12.67 -1.83 10.98
N ILE A 78 -12.07 -2.15 12.13
CA ILE A 78 -11.47 -3.46 12.36
C ILE A 78 -12.54 -4.52 12.04
N ARG A 79 -12.50 -5.07 10.83
CA ARG A 79 -13.18 -6.33 10.51
C ARG A 79 -12.32 -7.44 11.08
N ARG A 80 -12.40 -7.59 12.41
CA ARG A 80 -12.11 -8.88 13.04
C ARG A 80 -13.19 -9.85 12.55
N ALA A 81 -12.72 -10.98 12.02
CA ALA A 81 -13.54 -12.11 11.60
C ALA A 81 -14.47 -12.60 12.72
#